data_AF-A0A3Q0SGY4-F1
#
_entry.id   AF-A0A3Q0SGY4-F1
#
_cell.length_a   1.000
_cell.length_b   1.000
_cell.length_c   1.000
_cell.angle_alpha   90.00
_cell.angle_beta   90.00
_cell.angle_gamma   90.00
#
_symmetry.space_group_name_H-M   'P 1'
#
loop_
_entity.id
_entity.type
_entity.pdbx_description
1 polymer ?
#
loop_
_entity_poly.entity_id
_entity_poly.type
_entity_poly.pdbx_seq_one_letter_code
_entity_poly.pdbx_strand_id
1 'polypeptide(L)'
;KPAVSGAQVPASRVIPPVNPPANNPAPPTRPPPDRTVEEDNDYDSDDATTLGCLEFSLLYEQENHALHCCIVKAKGLKPMDSNGLADPYVKLHLLPGASKSNKLRTKTLKNTLNPVWNETLVYYGITDEEMSRKTLRLSVSDEDKFGHNEFIGETRVALKKLKFNEKKNFSVCLERVIPVKKAVGGSIRGMALYEDDLKEGENSEERGRILVSLMYNSQLSRLIVGVVRCAHLAAMDSNGYSDPFVKVYVLLPGLTLLLNCILVAVNL
;
A
#
# COMPACT_ATOMS: atom_id res chain seq x y z
N LYS A 1 12.77 -107.92 17.44
CA LYS A 1 12.74 -106.73 18.32
C LYS A 1 13.08 -105.50 17.47
N PRO A 2 12.57 -104.31 17.82
CA PRO A 2 11.88 -103.41 16.87
C PRO A 2 12.82 -102.28 16.35
N ALA A 3 12.43 -101.28 15.55
CA ALA A 3 11.13 -100.79 15.05
C ALA A 3 11.30 -100.30 13.57
N VAL A 4 10.35 -99.73 12.82
CA VAL A 4 8.99 -99.20 13.07
C VAL A 4 8.02 -99.66 11.95
N SER A 5 6.72 -99.46 12.16
CA SER A 5 5.57 -99.57 11.24
C SER A 5 5.55 -98.49 10.13
N GLY A 6 4.73 -98.57 9.08
CA GLY A 6 3.72 -99.59 8.70
C GLY A 6 2.39 -98.98 8.23
N ALA A 7 1.71 -99.67 7.28
CA ALA A 7 0.39 -99.39 6.68
C ALA A 7 0.24 -98.18 5.72
N GLN A 8 -0.77 -98.09 4.84
CA GLN A 8 -1.37 -99.07 3.89
C GLN A 8 -2.19 -98.30 2.81
N VAL A 9 -2.23 -98.83 1.57
CA VAL A 9 -2.99 -98.36 0.37
C VAL A 9 -4.54 -98.35 0.56
N PRO A 10 -5.42 -97.68 -0.28
CA PRO A 10 -5.30 -97.46 -1.75
C PRO A 10 -5.94 -96.17 -2.40
N ALA A 11 -5.95 -96.14 -3.75
CA ALA A 11 -6.95 -95.55 -4.68
C ALA A 11 -6.93 -94.06 -5.16
N SER A 12 -6.62 -93.92 -6.47
CA SER A 12 -7.30 -93.14 -7.54
C SER A 12 -7.89 -91.71 -7.38
N ARG A 13 -7.18 -90.76 -8.00
CA ARG A 13 -7.63 -89.73 -9.01
C ARG A 13 -8.56 -88.54 -8.62
N VAL A 14 -8.23 -87.39 -9.25
CA VAL A 14 -8.99 -86.12 -9.46
C VAL A 14 -8.68 -84.98 -8.46
N ILE A 15 -8.72 -83.73 -8.97
CA ILE A 15 -7.92 -82.57 -8.57
C ILE A 15 -8.77 -81.45 -7.92
N PRO A 16 -8.29 -80.78 -6.84
CA PRO A 16 -8.77 -79.46 -6.40
C PRO A 16 -7.91 -78.29 -6.95
N PRO A 17 -8.44 -77.06 -7.03
CA PRO A 17 -7.87 -75.98 -7.83
C PRO A 17 -6.63 -75.29 -7.22
N VAL A 18 -5.77 -74.76 -8.10
CA VAL A 18 -4.55 -74.02 -7.74
C VAL A 18 -4.87 -72.53 -7.52
N ASN A 19 -4.66 -72.04 -6.30
CA ASN A 19 -4.41 -70.62 -6.05
C ASN A 19 -2.91 -70.33 -6.23
N PRO A 20 -2.51 -69.32 -7.01
CA PRO A 20 -1.10 -68.95 -7.16
C PRO A 20 -0.61 -68.13 -5.95
N PRO A 21 0.56 -68.45 -5.36
CA PRO A 21 1.22 -67.60 -4.37
C PRO A 21 2.04 -66.50 -5.03
N ALA A 22 2.15 -65.35 -4.36
CA ALA A 22 3.09 -64.29 -4.74
C ALA A 22 4.51 -64.60 -4.25
N ASN A 23 5.53 -64.28 -5.06
CA ASN A 23 6.74 -63.60 -4.57
C ASN A 23 7.65 -63.07 -5.70
N ASN A 24 8.16 -61.86 -5.46
CA ASN A 24 9.28 -61.17 -6.15
C ASN A 24 10.64 -61.84 -5.80
N PRO A 25 11.83 -61.40 -6.29
CA PRO A 25 12.15 -60.20 -7.11
C PRO A 25 13.12 -60.41 -8.31
N ALA A 26 13.32 -59.36 -9.12
CA ALA A 26 14.55 -59.12 -9.90
C ALA A 26 14.87 -57.60 -9.95
N PRO A 27 16.15 -57.16 -10.03
CA PRO A 27 16.55 -55.76 -9.81
C PRO A 27 16.87 -55.00 -11.13
N PRO A 28 17.41 -53.76 -11.11
CA PRO A 28 16.68 -52.56 -11.49
C PRO A 28 17.03 -52.02 -12.89
N THR A 29 16.03 -51.72 -13.72
CA THR A 29 16.22 -50.96 -14.95
C THR A 29 16.22 -49.45 -14.68
N ARG A 30 17.37 -48.81 -14.95
CA ARG A 30 17.64 -47.38 -14.86
C ARG A 30 16.54 -46.51 -15.53
N PRO A 31 15.94 -45.51 -14.85
CA PRO A 31 15.04 -44.56 -15.50
C PRO A 31 15.81 -43.57 -16.39
N PRO A 32 15.26 -43.15 -17.54
CA PRO A 32 15.77 -42.01 -18.30
C PRO A 32 15.46 -40.69 -17.58
N PRO A 33 16.26 -39.63 -17.78
CA PRO A 33 16.06 -38.36 -17.10
C PRO A 33 14.91 -37.55 -17.68
N ASP A 34 14.23 -36.88 -16.76
CA ASP A 34 13.71 -35.52 -16.86
C ASP A 34 13.04 -35.08 -18.17
N ARG A 35 11.70 -34.99 -18.10
CA ARG A 35 10.92 -34.02 -18.85
C ARG A 35 9.98 -33.35 -17.86
N THR A 36 10.44 -32.22 -17.34
CA THR A 36 9.59 -31.20 -16.73
C THR A 36 8.33 -31.04 -17.57
N VAL A 37 7.18 -31.37 -16.98
CA VAL A 37 5.91 -30.86 -17.49
C VAL A 37 5.90 -29.41 -17.11
N GLU A 38 6.24 -28.54 -18.06
CA GLU A 38 6.11 -27.10 -17.90
C GLU A 38 4.61 -26.80 -17.82
N GLU A 39 4.10 -26.75 -16.59
CA GLU A 39 2.83 -26.10 -16.30
C GLU A 39 3.03 -24.61 -16.58
N ASP A 40 2.58 -24.18 -17.76
CA ASP A 40 2.42 -22.78 -18.17
C ASP A 40 1.51 -22.06 -17.17
N ASN A 41 2.10 -21.68 -16.04
CA ASN A 41 1.52 -20.84 -15.03
C ASN A 41 1.55 -19.41 -15.57
N ASP A 42 0.54 -19.11 -16.38
CA ASP A 42 0.16 -17.78 -16.86
C ASP A 42 -0.31 -16.92 -15.67
N TYR A 43 0.66 -16.57 -14.80
CA TYR A 43 0.50 -15.64 -13.69
C TYR A 43 0.74 -14.20 -14.17
N ASP A 44 -0.07 -13.77 -15.14
CA ASP A 44 -0.34 -12.35 -15.35
C ASP A 44 -1.22 -11.85 -14.18
N SER A 45 -0.58 -11.64 -13.04
CA SER A 45 -1.19 -11.09 -11.84
C SER A 45 -0.52 -9.77 -11.49
N ASP A 46 -1.31 -8.70 -11.50
CA ASP A 46 -0.94 -7.31 -11.20
C ASP A 46 -0.43 -7.06 -9.75
N ASP A 47 0.04 -8.09 -9.04
CA ASP A 47 0.52 -8.03 -7.65
C ASP A 47 1.65 -6.99 -7.45
N ALA A 48 2.44 -6.70 -8.48
CA ALA A 48 3.46 -5.64 -8.46
C ALA A 48 2.88 -4.21 -8.38
N THR A 49 1.60 -4.03 -8.71
CA THR A 49 0.92 -2.71 -8.73
C THR A 49 0.15 -2.41 -7.45
N THR A 50 -0.31 -3.43 -6.73
CA THR A 50 -1.05 -3.25 -5.47
C THR A 50 -0.11 -2.81 -4.35
N LEU A 51 -0.63 -2.02 -3.42
CA LEU A 51 0.10 -1.55 -2.23
C LEU A 51 -0.32 -2.29 -0.95
N GLY A 52 -1.21 -3.28 -1.10
CA GLY A 52 -1.92 -3.93 -0.01
C GLY A 52 -3.18 -3.20 0.44
N CYS A 53 -3.85 -3.82 1.41
CA CYS A 53 -5.09 -3.33 2.02
C CYS A 53 -4.89 -3.08 3.52
N LEU A 54 -5.52 -2.04 4.07
CA LEU A 54 -5.53 -1.71 5.49
C LEU A 54 -6.94 -1.91 6.08
N GLU A 55 -7.00 -2.64 7.20
CA GLU A 55 -8.20 -2.89 7.99
C GLU A 55 -8.12 -2.14 9.32
N PHE A 56 -9.10 -1.27 9.58
CA PHE A 56 -9.14 -0.43 10.77
C PHE A 56 -10.59 -0.07 11.13
N SER A 57 -10.79 0.53 12.29
CA SER A 57 -12.10 1.00 12.73
C SER A 57 -12.01 2.31 13.49
N LEU A 58 -13.02 3.17 13.30
CA LEU A 58 -13.11 4.49 13.91
C LEU A 58 -14.39 4.58 14.76
N LEU A 59 -14.28 5.14 15.96
CA LEU A 59 -15.38 5.46 16.85
C LEU A 59 -15.13 6.86 17.41
N TYR A 60 -16.11 7.75 17.31
CA TYR A 60 -16.08 9.05 18.00
C TYR A 60 -17.05 9.01 19.16
N GLU A 61 -16.52 9.11 20.38
CA GLU A 61 -17.28 9.23 21.61
C GLU A 61 -17.49 10.72 21.90
N GLN A 62 -18.72 11.20 21.69
CA GLN A 62 -19.02 12.63 21.77
C GLN A 62 -18.89 13.17 23.20
N GLU A 63 -19.31 12.38 24.21
CA GLU A 63 -19.26 12.74 25.64
C GLU A 63 -17.81 12.94 26.13
N ASN A 64 -16.87 12.15 25.59
CA ASN A 64 -15.45 12.19 25.94
C ASN A 64 -14.62 13.07 24.99
N HIS A 65 -15.24 13.66 23.96
CA HIS A 65 -14.57 14.35 22.84
C HIS A 65 -13.41 13.53 22.26
N ALA A 66 -13.59 12.21 22.14
CA ALA A 66 -12.52 11.26 21.85
C ALA A 66 -12.75 10.51 20.53
N LEU A 67 -11.75 10.55 19.64
CA LEU A 67 -11.74 9.76 18.40
C LEU A 67 -10.79 8.56 18.57
N HIS A 68 -11.39 7.39 18.74
CA HIS A 68 -10.71 6.11 18.86
C HIS A 68 -10.43 5.53 17.47
N CYS A 69 -9.16 5.33 17.16
CA CYS A 69 -8.67 4.80 15.89
C CYS A 69 -8.02 3.43 16.14
N CYS A 70 -8.78 2.35 15.98
CA CYS A 70 -8.30 0.98 16.17
C CYS A 70 -7.77 0.43 14.85
N ILE A 71 -6.44 0.27 14.77
CA ILE A 71 -5.72 -0.26 13.61
C ILE A 71 -5.59 -1.77 13.79
N VAL A 72 -6.28 -2.54 12.95
CA VAL A 72 -6.39 -3.99 13.12
C VAL A 72 -5.21 -4.67 12.45
N LYS A 73 -5.12 -4.60 11.13
CA LYS A 73 -4.12 -5.30 10.31
C LYS A 73 -3.98 -4.71 8.92
N ALA A 74 -2.90 -5.03 8.23
CA ALA A 74 -2.81 -4.90 6.79
C ALA A 74 -2.59 -6.27 6.12
N LYS A 75 -2.85 -6.35 4.83
CA LYS A 75 -2.64 -7.56 4.02
C LYS A 75 -2.00 -7.22 2.68
N GLY A 76 -1.09 -8.07 2.22
CA GLY A 76 -0.46 -7.96 0.90
C GLY A 76 0.25 -6.62 0.70
N LEU A 77 0.89 -6.07 1.73
CA LEU A 77 1.67 -4.84 1.59
C LEU A 77 2.75 -5.04 0.52
N LYS A 78 3.07 -3.98 -0.22
CA LYS A 78 4.17 -4.01 -1.18
C LYS A 78 5.50 -4.26 -0.44
N PRO A 79 6.35 -5.21 -0.90
CA PRO A 79 7.73 -5.35 -0.43
C PRO A 79 8.55 -4.08 -0.70
N MET A 80 9.30 -3.66 0.31
CA MET A 80 10.23 -2.51 0.27
C MET A 80 11.64 -2.92 0.68
N ASP A 81 11.78 -3.85 1.64
CA ASP A 81 13.07 -4.44 2.01
C ASP A 81 13.67 -5.32 0.90
N SER A 82 15.00 -5.34 0.85
CA SER A 82 15.79 -6.28 0.01
C SER A 82 15.57 -7.77 0.31
N ASN A 83 14.99 -8.10 1.47
CA ASN A 83 14.62 -9.45 1.87
C ASN A 83 13.25 -9.91 1.30
N GLY A 84 12.54 -9.04 0.57
CA GLY A 84 11.19 -9.31 0.03
C GLY A 84 10.04 -9.04 1.02
N LEU A 85 10.29 -8.38 2.14
CA LEU A 85 9.33 -8.06 3.20
C LEU A 85 9.29 -6.54 3.45
N ALA A 86 8.94 -6.14 4.67
CA ALA A 86 8.96 -4.78 5.21
C ALA A 86 8.92 -4.83 6.75
N ASP A 87 9.29 -3.75 7.43
CA ASP A 87 9.05 -3.45 8.84
C ASP A 87 7.89 -2.42 9.00
N PRO A 88 6.61 -2.75 8.66
CA PRO A 88 5.54 -1.75 8.55
C PRO A 88 5.02 -1.17 9.87
N TYR A 89 4.65 0.12 9.81
CA TYR A 89 3.87 0.84 10.81
C TYR A 89 2.84 1.78 10.16
N VAL A 90 1.82 2.19 10.90
CA VAL A 90 0.79 3.14 10.43
C VAL A 90 0.90 4.48 11.15
N LYS A 91 1.00 5.56 10.38
CA LYS A 91 1.04 6.95 10.84
C LYS A 91 -0.32 7.61 10.60
N LEU A 92 -0.96 8.05 11.68
CA LEU A 92 -2.24 8.76 11.65
C LEU A 92 -1.97 10.27 11.68
N HIS A 93 -2.70 11.03 10.86
CA HIS A 93 -2.60 12.48 10.81
C HIS A 93 -3.98 13.12 10.64
N LEU A 94 -4.37 13.97 11.60
CA LEU A 94 -5.56 14.81 11.49
C LEU A 94 -5.27 16.08 10.68
N LEU A 95 -6.01 16.25 9.58
CA LEU A 95 -5.90 17.39 8.66
C LEU A 95 -7.20 18.20 8.66
N PRO A 96 -7.17 19.55 8.57
CA PRO A 96 -5.98 20.41 8.59
C PRO A 96 -5.40 20.58 10.02
N GLY A 97 -4.15 21.03 10.08
CA GLY A 97 -3.45 21.42 11.31
C GLY A 97 -2.08 20.74 11.44
N ALA A 98 -1.04 21.52 11.74
CA ALA A 98 0.35 21.06 11.77
C ALA A 98 0.87 20.64 13.16
N SER A 99 0.03 20.71 14.20
CA SER A 99 0.43 20.40 15.59
C SER A 99 0.99 18.98 15.73
N LYS A 100 1.97 18.80 16.61
CA LYS A 100 2.50 17.47 16.98
C LYS A 100 1.38 16.56 17.53
N SER A 101 0.39 17.12 18.24
CA SER A 101 -0.77 16.37 18.76
C SER A 101 -1.70 15.82 17.67
N ASN A 102 -1.64 16.31 16.43
CA ASN A 102 -2.40 15.75 15.31
C ASN A 102 -1.78 14.46 14.75
N LYS A 103 -0.58 14.05 15.20
CA LYS A 103 0.16 12.90 14.67
C LYS A 103 0.26 11.79 15.72
N LEU A 104 -0.22 10.60 15.38
CA LEU A 104 -0.05 9.37 16.16
C LEU A 104 0.60 8.29 15.27
N ARG A 105 1.26 7.30 15.85
CA ARG A 105 1.78 6.13 15.11
C ARG A 105 1.54 4.85 15.89
N THR A 106 1.35 3.74 15.19
CA THR A 106 1.40 2.40 15.78
C THR A 106 2.84 2.02 16.11
N LYS A 107 2.99 0.88 16.79
CA LYS A 107 4.22 0.10 16.80
C LYS A 107 4.58 -0.37 15.39
N THR A 108 5.88 -0.57 15.21
CA THR A 108 6.48 -1.17 14.02
C THR A 108 6.49 -2.70 14.20
N LEU A 109 5.97 -3.44 13.22
CA LEU A 109 6.04 -4.90 13.20
C LEU A 109 7.06 -5.31 12.14
N LYS A 110 7.95 -6.25 12.46
CA LYS A 110 9.13 -6.52 11.64
C LYS A 110 8.95 -7.68 10.66
N ASN A 111 9.61 -7.61 9.51
CA ASN A 111 9.70 -8.65 8.49
C ASN A 111 8.31 -9.24 8.12
N THR A 112 7.33 -8.40 7.77
CA THR A 112 5.98 -8.86 7.41
C THR A 112 5.25 -7.97 6.41
N LEU A 113 4.62 -8.59 5.42
CA LEU A 113 3.68 -7.95 4.49
C LEU A 113 2.21 -8.05 4.95
N ASN A 114 1.97 -8.76 6.06
CA ASN A 114 0.65 -9.00 6.64
C ASN A 114 0.63 -8.66 8.15
N PRO A 115 1.00 -7.42 8.55
CA PRO A 115 1.07 -7.02 9.95
C PRO A 115 -0.30 -7.03 10.63
N VAL A 116 -0.34 -7.45 11.90
CA VAL A 116 -1.52 -7.42 12.76
C VAL A 116 -1.19 -6.61 14.02
N TRP A 117 -1.58 -5.35 14.05
CA TRP A 117 -1.28 -4.43 15.15
C TRP A 117 -2.26 -4.56 16.32
N ASN A 118 -3.57 -4.66 16.03
CA ASN A 118 -4.65 -4.58 17.01
C ASN A 118 -4.49 -3.40 18.01
N GLU A 119 -3.98 -2.26 17.54
CA GLU A 119 -3.56 -1.14 18.36
C GLU A 119 -4.60 0.00 18.28
N THR A 120 -4.99 0.56 19.42
CA THR A 120 -5.95 1.68 19.45
C THR A 120 -5.24 2.98 19.82
N LEU A 121 -5.24 3.91 18.88
CA LEU A 121 -4.70 5.26 19.01
C LEU A 121 -5.87 6.23 19.21
N VAL A 122 -5.79 7.11 20.22
CA VAL A 122 -6.91 7.99 20.60
C VAL A 122 -6.51 9.46 20.48
N TYR A 123 -7.32 10.24 19.78
CA TYR A 123 -7.26 11.70 19.81
C TYR A 123 -8.29 12.23 20.79
N TYR A 124 -7.86 13.04 21.76
CA TYR A 124 -8.73 13.68 22.76
C TYR A 124 -8.98 15.15 22.42
N GLY A 125 -10.10 15.70 22.89
CA GLY A 125 -10.49 17.10 22.68
C GLY A 125 -10.96 17.42 21.26
N ILE A 126 -11.37 16.42 20.49
CA ILE A 126 -11.94 16.61 19.15
C ILE A 126 -13.37 17.10 19.30
N THR A 127 -13.68 18.27 18.76
CA THR A 127 -15.02 18.86 18.85
C THR A 127 -15.91 18.48 17.66
N ASP A 128 -17.23 18.66 17.79
CA ASP A 128 -18.19 18.36 16.72
C ASP A 128 -17.96 19.24 15.45
N GLU A 129 -17.48 20.46 15.65
CA GLU A 129 -17.09 21.37 14.57
C GLU A 129 -15.82 20.87 13.84
N GLU A 130 -14.88 20.27 14.59
CA GLU A 130 -13.72 19.60 14.02
C GLU A 130 -14.09 18.31 13.30
N MET A 131 -15.02 17.49 13.83
CA MET A 131 -15.55 16.33 13.12
C MET A 131 -16.16 16.71 11.77
N SER A 132 -16.77 17.89 11.67
CA SER A 132 -17.35 18.39 10.41
C SER A 132 -16.32 18.81 9.36
N ARG A 133 -15.12 19.24 9.78
CA ARG A 133 -14.08 19.83 8.91
C ARG A 133 -12.85 18.94 8.69
N LYS A 134 -12.47 18.12 9.67
CA LYS A 134 -11.22 17.34 9.65
C LYS A 134 -11.33 16.06 8.81
N THR A 135 -10.17 15.61 8.35
CA THR A 135 -9.94 14.34 7.66
C THR A 135 -8.82 13.61 8.36
N LEU A 136 -9.05 12.36 8.76
CA LEU A 136 -8.00 11.47 9.23
C LEU A 136 -7.32 10.84 8.01
N ARG A 137 -6.00 11.03 7.92
CA ARG A 137 -5.14 10.34 6.96
C ARG A 137 -4.39 9.23 7.67
N LEU A 138 -4.44 8.02 7.13
CA LEU A 138 -3.68 6.87 7.60
C LEU A 138 -2.65 6.52 6.52
N SER A 139 -1.37 6.72 6.83
CA SER A 139 -0.25 6.44 5.92
C SER A 139 0.52 5.24 6.45
N VAL A 140 0.66 4.18 5.65
CA VAL A 140 1.49 3.01 5.95
C VAL A 140 2.89 3.25 5.40
N SER A 141 3.90 3.04 6.24
CA SER A 141 5.31 3.23 5.93
C SER A 141 6.13 2.06 6.45
N ASP A 142 7.27 1.84 5.82
CA ASP A 142 8.34 0.97 6.31
C ASP A 142 9.26 1.75 7.30
N GLU A 143 9.92 1.05 8.23
CA GLU A 143 10.88 1.63 9.18
C GLU A 143 12.26 0.97 9.08
N ASP A 144 13.04 1.48 8.14
CA ASP A 144 14.45 1.17 7.99
C ASP A 144 15.28 1.51 9.22
N LYS A 145 16.11 0.57 9.66
CA LYS A 145 17.03 0.77 10.80
C LYS A 145 18.24 1.63 10.47
N PHE A 146 18.57 1.74 9.18
CA PHE A 146 19.79 2.38 8.67
C PHE A 146 19.53 3.22 7.40
N GLY A 147 18.26 3.60 7.16
CA GLY A 147 17.83 4.31 5.95
C GLY A 147 16.66 5.26 6.24
N HIS A 148 16.04 5.78 5.18
CA HIS A 148 14.85 6.63 5.28
C HIS A 148 13.57 5.79 5.15
N ASN A 149 12.74 5.79 6.20
CA ASN A 149 11.41 5.17 6.22
C ASN A 149 10.64 5.30 4.90
N GLU A 150 10.52 4.22 4.13
CA GLU A 150 9.83 4.28 2.84
C GLU A 150 8.31 4.40 3.02
N PHE A 151 7.65 5.06 2.05
CA PHE A 151 6.20 5.19 2.04
C PHE A 151 5.56 4.10 1.18
N ILE A 152 4.68 3.29 1.79
CA ILE A 152 3.98 2.20 1.10
C ILE A 152 2.72 2.72 0.43
N GLY A 153 1.80 3.32 1.20
CA GLY A 153 0.51 3.77 0.68
C GLY A 153 -0.34 4.44 1.76
N GLU A 154 -1.40 5.14 1.38
CA GLU A 154 -2.28 5.81 2.33
C GLU A 154 -3.77 5.67 2.02
N THR A 155 -4.60 6.04 2.99
CA THR A 155 -6.04 6.23 2.83
C THR A 155 -6.52 7.41 3.66
N ARG A 156 -7.70 7.96 3.32
CA ARG A 156 -8.25 9.19 3.93
C ARG A 156 -9.73 9.04 4.27
N VAL A 157 -10.08 9.34 5.51
CA VAL A 157 -11.47 9.34 6.00
C VAL A 157 -11.84 10.75 6.48
N ALA A 158 -12.74 11.41 5.75
CA ALA A 158 -13.36 12.65 6.21
C ALA A 158 -14.23 12.35 7.44
N LEU A 159 -13.98 13.00 8.57
CA LEU A 159 -14.58 12.63 9.86
C LEU A 159 -16.10 12.81 9.87
N LYS A 160 -16.64 13.76 9.07
CA LYS A 160 -18.08 13.95 8.82
C LYS A 160 -18.82 12.74 8.22
N LYS A 161 -18.11 11.68 7.82
CA LYS A 161 -18.68 10.39 7.37
C LYS A 161 -18.84 9.37 8.51
N LEU A 162 -18.47 9.75 9.74
CA LEU A 162 -18.70 9.00 10.97
C LEU A 162 -19.97 9.54 11.65
N LYS A 163 -20.69 8.67 12.36
CA LYS A 163 -21.75 9.07 13.28
C LYS A 163 -21.18 9.03 14.70
N PHE A 164 -21.81 9.78 15.60
CA PHE A 164 -21.43 9.80 17.01
C PHE A 164 -21.79 8.47 17.67
N ASN A 165 -20.91 7.96 18.53
CA ASN A 165 -21.05 6.74 19.31
C ASN A 165 -21.30 5.45 18.49
N GLU A 166 -21.14 5.48 17.15
CA GLU A 166 -21.28 4.32 16.26
C GLU A 166 -19.90 3.91 15.71
N LYS A 167 -19.42 2.71 16.09
CA LYS A 167 -18.15 2.17 15.59
C LYS A 167 -18.27 1.79 14.11
N LYS A 168 -17.44 2.40 13.26
CA LYS A 168 -17.39 2.12 11.83
C LYS A 168 -16.12 1.39 11.44
N ASN A 169 -16.27 0.23 10.82
CA ASN A 169 -15.16 -0.59 10.33
C ASN A 169 -14.85 -0.25 8.86
N PHE A 170 -13.58 -0.32 8.50
CA PHE A 170 -13.04 -0.02 7.17
C PHE A 170 -12.09 -1.14 6.75
N SER A 171 -12.20 -1.56 5.50
CA SER A 171 -11.22 -2.38 4.79
C SER A 171 -11.03 -1.73 3.43
N VAL A 172 -9.84 -1.19 3.17
CA VAL A 172 -9.57 -0.34 2.00
C VAL A 172 -8.22 -0.67 1.39
N CYS A 173 -8.15 -0.67 0.06
CA CYS A 173 -6.87 -0.70 -0.65
C CYS A 173 -6.09 0.59 -0.34
N LEU A 174 -4.77 0.47 -0.22
CA LEU A 174 -3.89 1.61 -0.04
C LEU A 174 -3.65 2.31 -1.38
N GLU A 175 -3.75 3.63 -1.40
CA GLU A 175 -3.49 4.46 -2.56
C GLU A 175 -2.02 4.93 -2.56
N ARG A 176 -1.40 4.91 -3.74
CA ARG A 176 -0.09 5.54 -3.94
C ARG A 176 -0.34 7.04 -3.85
N VAL A 177 0.23 7.72 -2.84
CA VAL A 177 0.28 9.19 -2.84
C VAL A 177 0.80 9.60 -4.19
N ILE A 178 -0.01 10.33 -4.98
CA ILE A 178 0.49 11.02 -6.17
C ILE A 178 1.56 11.95 -5.65
N PRO A 179 2.86 11.68 -5.89
CA PRO A 179 3.88 12.55 -5.39
C PRO A 179 3.72 13.82 -6.21
N VAL A 180 3.51 14.95 -5.54
CA VAL A 180 3.85 16.25 -6.14
C VAL A 180 5.39 16.34 -6.11
N LYS A 181 6.04 15.39 -6.79
CA LYS A 181 7.47 15.40 -7.07
C LYS A 181 7.69 16.72 -7.80
N LYS A 182 8.56 17.55 -7.22
CA LYS A 182 9.11 18.71 -7.92
C LYS A 182 9.59 18.21 -9.27
N ALA A 183 8.97 18.68 -10.35
CA ALA A 183 9.45 18.42 -11.69
C ALA A 183 10.72 19.25 -11.94
N VAL A 184 11.81 18.85 -11.28
CA VAL A 184 13.15 19.10 -11.80
C VAL A 184 13.23 18.23 -13.05
N GLY A 185 13.41 18.87 -14.21
CA GLY A 185 13.35 18.18 -15.50
C GLY A 185 14.49 17.17 -15.68
N GLY A 186 14.23 16.11 -16.44
CA GLY A 186 15.24 15.09 -16.75
C GLY A 186 14.62 13.85 -17.39
N SER A 187 14.80 13.70 -18.70
CA SER A 187 14.24 12.64 -19.54
C SER A 187 14.45 11.20 -19.07
N ILE A 188 13.44 10.39 -19.44
CA ILE A 188 13.51 9.05 -20.02
C ILE A 188 14.93 8.52 -20.37
N ARG A 189 15.19 7.28 -19.92
CA ARG A 189 16.23 6.29 -20.34
C ARG A 189 17.71 6.56 -20.02
N GLY A 190 18.14 5.86 -18.96
CA GLY A 190 19.43 5.14 -18.95
C GLY A 190 20.59 5.79 -18.21
N MET A 191 21.43 4.93 -17.62
CA MET A 191 22.68 5.23 -16.89
C MET A 191 22.51 5.93 -15.53
N ALA A 192 23.23 5.41 -14.54
CA ALA A 192 23.39 6.01 -13.21
C ALA A 192 24.37 7.21 -13.25
N LEU A 193 24.65 7.84 -12.12
CA LEU A 193 26.00 8.02 -11.54
C LEU A 193 25.98 9.05 -10.37
N TYR A 194 26.23 8.53 -9.14
CA TYR A 194 26.66 9.16 -7.87
C TYR A 194 25.93 10.38 -7.25
N GLU A 195 26.17 10.52 -5.95
CA GLU A 195 25.55 11.46 -5.00
C GLU A 195 26.14 12.88 -5.08
N ASP A 196 25.40 13.85 -4.55
CA ASP A 196 26.01 14.80 -3.61
C ASP A 196 24.96 15.26 -2.58
N ASP A 197 25.19 14.89 -1.32
CA ASP A 197 24.36 15.28 -0.17
C ASP A 197 24.45 16.78 0.07
N LEU A 198 23.34 17.52 0.06
CA LEU A 198 23.21 18.72 0.89
C LEU A 198 21.77 18.99 1.36
N LYS A 199 21.57 18.62 2.63
CA LYS A 199 20.78 19.31 3.68
C LYS A 199 19.28 19.01 3.78
N GLU A 200 18.96 18.37 4.90
CA GLU A 200 17.67 18.48 5.58
C GLU A 200 17.28 19.95 5.80
N GLY A 201 15.96 20.19 5.74
CA GLY A 201 15.33 21.43 6.16
C GLY A 201 13.90 21.13 6.56
N GLU A 202 13.57 21.33 7.84
CA GLU A 202 12.23 21.12 8.37
C GLU A 202 11.19 22.02 7.69
N ASN A 203 9.90 21.69 7.88
CA ASN A 203 8.76 22.55 7.52
C ASN A 203 8.63 22.91 6.01
N SER A 204 8.21 21.94 5.19
CA SER A 204 7.38 22.29 4.03
C SER A 204 5.98 22.70 4.51
N GLU A 205 5.87 23.96 4.97
CA GLU A 205 4.59 24.57 5.32
C GLU A 205 3.64 24.52 4.13
N GLU A 206 2.48 23.90 4.32
CA GLU A 206 1.44 23.81 3.29
C GLU A 206 0.88 25.22 3.06
N ARG A 207 1.42 25.95 2.07
CA ARG A 207 1.02 27.33 1.71
C ARG A 207 -0.37 27.44 1.05
N GLY A 208 -1.21 26.42 1.23
CA GLY A 208 -2.58 26.35 0.74
C GLY A 208 -2.76 25.59 -0.56
N ARG A 209 -4.01 25.59 -1.03
CA ARG A 209 -4.52 24.74 -2.12
C ARG A 209 -5.32 25.57 -3.11
N ILE A 210 -5.16 25.28 -4.39
CA ILE A 210 -5.85 25.95 -5.50
C ILE A 210 -6.61 24.88 -6.30
N LEU A 211 -7.89 25.13 -6.62
CA LEU A 211 -8.63 24.33 -7.59
C LEU A 211 -8.60 25.06 -8.93
N VAL A 212 -8.12 24.39 -9.97
CA VAL A 212 -8.08 24.89 -11.34
C VAL A 212 -8.93 23.97 -12.21
N SER A 213 -9.72 24.57 -13.10
CA SER A 213 -10.44 23.90 -14.17
C SER A 213 -9.69 24.10 -15.49
N LEU A 214 -9.56 23.05 -16.28
CA LEU A 214 -8.89 23.05 -17.58
C LEU A 214 -9.84 22.50 -18.64
N MET A 215 -9.99 23.22 -19.75
CA MET A 215 -10.81 22.79 -20.88
C MET A 215 -10.10 23.14 -22.18
N TYR A 216 -9.79 22.12 -23.00
CA TYR A 216 -9.22 22.33 -24.33
C TYR A 216 -10.27 22.06 -25.41
N ASN A 217 -10.48 23.03 -26.30
CA ASN A 217 -11.28 22.85 -27.52
C ASN A 217 -10.31 22.80 -28.71
N SER A 218 -10.17 21.60 -29.30
CA SER A 218 -9.30 21.34 -30.44
C SER A 218 -9.78 21.97 -31.75
N GLN A 219 -11.09 22.14 -31.94
CA GLN A 219 -11.66 22.78 -33.15
C GLN A 219 -11.34 24.28 -33.20
N LEU A 220 -11.19 24.91 -32.03
CA LEU A 220 -10.85 26.33 -31.89
C LEU A 220 -9.40 26.56 -31.45
N SER A 221 -8.58 25.50 -31.36
CA SER A 221 -7.22 25.51 -30.79
C SER A 221 -7.09 26.27 -29.46
N ARG A 222 -8.14 26.24 -28.63
CA ARG A 222 -8.29 27.12 -27.46
C ARG A 222 -8.23 26.35 -26.15
N LEU A 223 -7.31 26.76 -25.28
CA LEU A 223 -7.20 26.28 -23.91
C LEU A 223 -7.79 27.30 -22.95
N ILE A 224 -8.78 26.88 -22.16
CA ILE A 224 -9.45 27.70 -21.14
C ILE A 224 -8.95 27.22 -19.77
N VAL A 225 -8.43 28.17 -18.98
CA VAL A 225 -7.94 27.95 -17.62
C VAL A 225 -8.81 28.74 -16.66
N GLY A 226 -9.59 28.05 -15.83
CA GLY A 226 -10.41 28.66 -14.79
C GLY A 226 -9.79 28.48 -13.42
N VAL A 227 -9.43 29.57 -12.74
CA VAL A 227 -9.09 29.51 -11.30
C VAL A 227 -10.40 29.46 -10.52
N VAL A 228 -10.72 28.30 -9.94
CA VAL A 228 -12.06 28.04 -9.36
C VAL A 228 -12.12 28.42 -7.89
N ARG A 229 -11.07 28.12 -7.11
CA ARG A 229 -10.96 28.56 -5.70
C ARG A 229 -9.51 28.52 -5.22
N CYS A 230 -9.21 29.31 -4.22
CA CYS A 230 -8.04 29.14 -3.34
C CYS A 230 -8.53 28.86 -1.91
N ALA A 231 -7.79 28.07 -1.12
CA ALA A 231 -8.18 27.72 0.24
C ALA A 231 -6.96 27.35 1.11
N HIS A 232 -7.01 27.68 2.40
CA HIS A 232 -5.91 27.44 3.36
C HIS A 232 -4.59 28.10 2.96
N LEU A 233 -4.65 29.22 2.22
CA LEU A 233 -3.48 29.99 1.87
C LEU A 233 -2.76 30.44 3.14
N ALA A 234 -1.43 30.34 3.15
CA ALA A 234 -0.65 30.85 4.26
C ALA A 234 -0.71 32.39 4.27
N ALA A 235 -0.84 32.97 5.46
CA ALA A 235 -0.71 34.40 5.65
C ALA A 235 0.77 34.81 5.51
N MET A 236 1.04 35.83 4.68
CA MET A 236 2.38 36.40 4.50
C MET A 236 2.51 37.79 5.13
N ASP A 237 1.39 38.47 5.41
CA ASP A 237 1.40 39.79 6.03
C ASP A 237 1.45 39.74 7.55
N SER A 238 2.04 40.78 8.15
CA SER A 238 2.11 40.97 9.61
C SER A 238 0.74 41.15 10.30
N ASN A 239 -0.32 41.32 9.52
CA ASN A 239 -1.71 41.39 9.99
C ASN A 239 -2.38 39.99 10.14
N GLY A 240 -1.70 38.91 9.74
CA GLY A 240 -2.24 37.54 9.79
C GLY A 240 -3.10 37.12 8.59
N TYR A 241 -3.07 37.87 7.49
CA TYR A 241 -3.74 37.59 6.23
C TYR A 241 -2.74 37.56 5.06
N SER A 242 -3.26 37.47 3.83
CA SER A 242 -2.54 37.64 2.56
C SER A 242 -3.52 38.22 1.54
N ASP A 243 -3.01 38.95 0.56
CA ASP A 243 -3.76 39.49 -0.59
C ASP A 243 -3.46 38.68 -1.88
N PRO A 244 -3.99 37.46 -2.02
CA PRO A 244 -3.55 36.51 -3.03
C PRO A 244 -3.99 36.89 -4.44
N PHE A 245 -3.06 36.82 -5.40
CA PHE A 245 -3.38 36.85 -6.82
C PHE A 245 -2.75 35.68 -7.57
N VAL A 246 -3.41 35.26 -8.65
CA VAL A 246 -3.02 34.09 -9.44
C VAL A 246 -2.44 34.56 -10.78
N LYS A 247 -1.19 34.21 -11.06
CA LYS A 247 -0.56 34.38 -12.37
C LYS A 247 -0.57 33.03 -13.11
N VAL A 248 -1.14 33.03 -14.31
CA VAL A 248 -1.19 31.86 -15.19
C VAL A 248 -0.19 32.08 -16.32
N TYR A 249 0.80 31.20 -16.44
CA TYR A 249 1.81 31.22 -17.48
C TYR A 249 1.59 30.07 -18.44
N VAL A 250 1.55 30.36 -19.74
CA VAL A 250 1.57 29.34 -20.80
C VAL A 250 3.01 29.23 -21.29
N LEU A 251 3.65 28.08 -21.05
CA LEU A 251 5.02 27.82 -21.49
C LEU A 251 4.99 27.19 -22.88
N LEU A 252 5.52 27.92 -23.87
CA LEU A 252 5.70 27.42 -25.24
C LEU A 252 7.11 26.85 -25.41
N PRO A 253 7.28 25.61 -25.90
CA PRO A 253 8.59 25.01 -26.07
C PRO A 253 9.35 25.62 -27.25
N GLY A 254 10.52 26.21 -26.98
CA GLY A 254 11.59 26.30 -27.97
C GLY A 254 12.14 24.89 -28.27
N LEU A 255 12.78 24.69 -29.43
CA LEU A 255 13.18 23.36 -29.95
C LEU A 255 13.87 22.46 -28.90
N THR A 256 13.10 21.57 -28.27
CA THR A 256 13.29 20.10 -28.21
C THR A 256 12.13 19.49 -27.38
N LEU A 257 11.36 18.60 -27.99
CA LEU A 257 10.38 17.69 -27.35
C LEU A 257 9.31 18.30 -26.41
N LEU A 258 8.23 18.78 -27.05
CA LEU A 258 6.82 18.79 -26.60
C LEU A 258 6.52 18.53 -25.10
N LEU A 259 6.20 19.60 -24.37
CA LEU A 259 5.05 19.62 -23.45
C LEU A 259 4.56 21.08 -23.28
N ASN A 260 3.30 21.36 -23.64
CA ASN A 260 2.68 22.67 -23.36
C ASN A 260 2.23 22.70 -21.91
N CYS A 261 3.09 23.14 -21.00
CA CYS A 261 2.78 23.25 -19.57
C CYS A 261 2.09 24.58 -19.26
N ILE A 262 0.93 24.52 -18.59
CA ILE A 262 0.40 25.67 -17.85
C ILE A 262 1.00 25.64 -16.46
N LEU A 263 1.69 26.72 -16.07
CA LEU A 263 2.08 26.96 -14.69
C LEU A 263 1.08 27.95 -14.06
N VAL A 264 0.38 27.50 -13.03
CA VAL A 264 -0.50 28.35 -12.21
C VAL A 264 0.24 28.65 -10.91
N ALA A 265 0.67 29.89 -10.72
CA ALA A 265 1.34 30.35 -9.52
C ALA A 265 0.44 31.33 -8.75
N VAL A 266 0.20 31.05 -7.47
CA VAL A 266 -0.33 32.05 -6.54
C VAL A 266 0.85 32.72 -5.86
N ASN A 267 0.91 34.03 -5.93
CA ASN A 267 1.74 34.83 -5.03
C ASN A 267 0.85 35.20 -3.84
N LEU A 268 1.45 35.12 -2.64
CA LEU A 268 0.82 35.34 -1.34
C LEU A 268 1.44 36.55 -0.66
#